data_AF-A0A329W047-F1
#
_entry.id   AF-A0A329W047-F1
#
_cell.length_a   1.000
_cell.length_b   1.000
_cell.length_c   1.000
_cell.angle_alpha   90.00
_cell.angle_beta   90.00
_cell.angle_gamma   90.00
#
_symmetry.space_group_name_H-M   'P 1'
#
loop_
_entity.id
_entity.type
_entity.pdbx_description
1 polymer ?
#
loop_
_entity_poly.entity_id
_entity_poly.type
_entity_poly.pdbx_seq_one_letter_code
_entity_poly.pdbx_strand_id
1 'polypeptide(L)'
;METNIPRTVFDGIKYTGMVKELPLKVPRTVEEFRELEKQAQNGSADAYFLLGKLYTDNSLKESERDYQKAIAYYGKALELDKNHAESLYNLGIIYSFGYGVQEDQIKANDLLKRSGDSGIINGYQIIGVNYLYGSGNSPQDLEKTYHYIKINAEKGTVEKGISQEIINHWDEFLILMGYKPIPLVEKSN
;
A
#
# COMPACT_ATOMS: atom_id res chain seq x y z
N MET A 1 -1.20 30.27 10.43
CA MET A 1 -0.52 29.02 10.00
C MET A 1 -0.69 28.93 8.50
N GLU A 2 0.37 28.69 7.74
CA GLU A 2 0.23 28.40 6.31
C GLU A 2 -0.66 27.16 6.17
N THR A 3 -1.88 27.34 5.67
CA THR A 3 -2.97 26.36 5.68
C THR A 3 -2.70 25.13 4.80
N ASN A 4 -1.53 25.06 4.17
CA ASN A 4 -1.19 24.04 3.19
C ASN A 4 -0.11 23.07 3.65
N ILE A 5 0.59 23.32 4.77
CA ILE A 5 1.70 22.47 5.25
C ILE A 5 1.15 21.43 6.24
N PRO A 6 1.37 20.12 6.02
CA PRO A 6 0.81 19.09 6.88
C PRO A 6 1.51 19.08 8.24
N ARG A 7 0.76 18.71 9.30
CA ARG A 7 1.30 18.70 10.68
C ARG A 7 2.49 17.77 10.87
N THR A 8 2.60 16.73 10.04
CA THR A 8 3.74 15.82 9.96
C THR A 8 5.07 16.50 9.70
N VAL A 9 5.08 17.72 9.15
CA VAL A 9 6.30 18.54 9.10
C VAL A 9 6.76 18.88 10.51
N PHE A 10 5.87 19.32 11.40
CA PHE A 10 6.26 19.73 12.75
C PHE A 10 6.40 18.53 13.69
N ASP A 11 5.41 17.65 13.67
CA ASP A 11 5.31 16.53 14.61
C ASP A 11 6.20 15.34 14.19
N GLY A 12 6.53 15.28 12.89
CA GLY A 12 7.22 14.15 12.28
C GLY A 12 6.27 13.05 11.85
N ILE A 13 6.78 12.19 10.98
CA ILE A 13 6.10 10.95 10.59
C ILE A 13 6.38 9.83 11.58
N LYS A 14 5.39 8.96 11.83
CA LYS A 14 5.55 7.77 12.66
C LYS A 14 5.88 6.58 11.76
N TYR A 15 7.12 6.10 11.83
CA TYR A 15 7.53 4.92 11.08
C TYR A 15 7.07 3.64 11.78
N THR A 16 6.10 2.95 11.20
CA THR A 16 5.94 1.51 11.43
C THR A 16 6.13 0.80 10.09
N GLY A 17 7.27 0.13 9.91
CA GLY A 17 7.44 -0.89 8.87
C GLY A 17 8.09 -0.49 7.53
N MET A 18 8.90 0.56 7.44
CA MET A 18 9.70 0.78 6.22
C MET A 18 10.90 -0.17 6.17
N VAL A 19 11.08 -0.84 5.02
CA VAL A 19 12.20 -1.76 4.72
C VAL A 19 13.43 -1.02 4.18
N LYS A 20 13.32 0.28 3.88
CA LYS A 20 14.40 1.12 3.35
C LYS A 20 14.49 2.42 4.13
N GLU A 21 15.71 2.86 4.45
CA GLU A 21 15.97 4.22 4.94
C GLU A 21 15.37 5.22 3.96
N LEU A 22 14.73 6.28 4.47
CA LEU A 22 14.18 7.29 3.59
C LEU A 22 15.29 7.88 2.72
N PRO A 23 15.03 8.07 1.42
CA PRO A 23 16.00 8.66 0.51
C PRO A 23 16.36 10.11 0.90
N LEU A 24 15.51 10.79 1.66
CA LEU A 24 15.64 12.20 2.03
C LEU A 24 15.28 12.46 3.49
N LYS A 25 15.88 13.52 4.05
CA LYS A 25 15.56 14.03 5.39
C LYS A 25 14.09 14.48 5.44
N VAL A 26 13.33 14.00 6.42
CA VAL A 26 11.98 14.49 6.71
C VAL A 26 12.05 15.94 7.18
N PRO A 27 11.33 16.88 6.55
CA PRO A 27 11.35 18.27 6.96
C PRO A 27 10.75 18.43 8.36
N ARG A 28 11.38 19.27 9.17
CA ARG A 28 10.96 19.64 10.54
C ARG A 28 10.58 21.11 10.70
N THR A 29 10.79 21.92 9.66
CA THR A 29 10.41 23.33 9.62
C THR A 29 9.76 23.66 8.28
N VAL A 30 9.14 24.85 8.19
CA VAL A 30 8.57 25.35 6.94
C VAL A 30 9.66 25.50 5.88
N GLU A 31 10.83 26.01 6.24
CA GLU A 31 11.96 26.19 5.34
C GLU A 31 12.44 24.85 4.77
N GLU A 32 12.57 23.82 5.61
CA GLU A 32 12.94 22.48 5.15
C GLU A 32 11.88 21.88 4.23
N PHE A 33 10.58 22.14 4.50
CA PHE A 33 9.49 21.72 3.63
C PHE A 33 9.57 22.42 2.26
N ARG A 34 9.86 23.73 2.22
CA ARG A 34 10.04 24.48 0.97
C ARG A 34 11.25 24.00 0.17
N GLU A 35 12.34 23.64 0.85
CA GLU A 35 13.50 23.06 0.17
C GLU A 35 13.17 21.67 -0.40
N LEU A 36 12.35 20.87 0.28
CA LEU A 36 11.85 19.61 -0.26
C LEU A 36 10.98 19.83 -1.51
N GLU A 37 10.08 20.83 -1.50
CA GLU A 37 9.30 21.21 -2.69
C GLU A 37 10.20 21.58 -3.87
N LYS A 38 11.28 22.34 -3.61
CA LYS A 38 12.26 22.74 -4.61
C LYS A 38 13.03 21.53 -5.17
N GLN A 39 13.47 20.62 -4.32
CA GLN A 39 14.13 19.37 -4.76
C GLN A 39 13.21 18.56 -5.68
N ALA A 40 11.92 18.47 -5.34
CA ALA A 40 10.94 17.78 -6.16
C ALA A 40 10.76 18.45 -7.53
N GLN A 41 10.63 19.78 -7.55
CA GLN A 41 10.55 20.58 -8.79
C GLN A 41 11.80 20.46 -9.68
N ASN A 42 12.97 20.18 -9.07
CA ASN A 42 14.22 19.94 -9.78
C ASN A 42 14.39 18.49 -10.27
N GLY A 43 13.33 17.68 -10.23
CA GLY A 43 13.32 16.33 -10.81
C GLY A 43 13.65 15.21 -9.82
N SER A 44 13.53 15.43 -8.51
CA SER A 44 13.66 14.36 -7.52
C SER A 44 12.32 13.61 -7.33
N ALA A 45 12.26 12.38 -7.83
CA ALA A 45 11.11 11.49 -7.62
C ALA A 45 10.93 11.14 -6.13
N ASP A 46 12.03 10.91 -5.41
CA ASP A 46 12.05 10.66 -3.96
C ASP A 46 11.49 11.85 -3.15
N ALA A 47 11.75 13.08 -3.59
CA ALA A 47 11.18 14.27 -2.94
C ALA A 47 9.67 14.35 -3.14
N TYR A 48 9.18 14.05 -4.36
CA TYR A 48 7.74 13.93 -4.60
C TYR A 48 7.10 12.80 -3.77
N PHE A 49 7.75 11.65 -3.67
CA PHE A 49 7.30 10.57 -2.79
C PHE A 49 7.18 11.05 -1.34
N LEU A 50 8.22 11.70 -0.80
CA LEU A 50 8.21 12.17 0.59
C LEU A 50 7.14 13.24 0.82
N LEU A 51 6.95 14.18 -0.12
CA LEU A 51 5.85 15.14 -0.07
C LEU A 51 4.50 14.44 0.02
N GLY A 52 4.24 13.45 -0.84
CA GLY A 52 3.01 12.66 -0.78
C GLY A 52 2.84 11.95 0.56
N LYS A 53 3.93 11.42 1.13
CA LYS A 53 3.89 10.73 2.42
C LYS A 53 3.57 11.66 3.58
N LEU A 54 4.05 12.90 3.55
CA LEU A 54 3.71 13.89 4.59
C LEU A 54 2.20 14.15 4.68
N TYR A 55 1.46 14.07 3.57
CA TYR A 55 0.01 14.28 3.57
C TYR A 55 -0.83 13.03 3.90
N THR A 56 -0.23 11.84 3.95
CA THR A 56 -0.94 10.57 4.14
C THR A 56 -0.44 9.76 5.34
N ASP A 57 0.46 10.34 6.14
CA ASP A 57 1.03 9.61 7.25
C ASP A 57 -0.03 9.16 8.26
N ASN A 58 0.17 7.97 8.81
CA ASN A 58 -0.78 7.39 9.74
C ASN A 58 -0.82 8.11 11.09
N SER A 59 0.18 8.95 11.40
CA SER A 59 0.16 9.82 12.58
C SER A 59 -0.87 10.95 12.50
N LEU A 60 -1.28 11.34 11.29
CA LEU A 60 -2.33 12.35 11.08
C LEU A 60 -3.70 11.77 11.43
N LYS A 61 -4.56 12.62 11.99
CA LYS A 61 -5.99 12.34 12.01
C LYS A 61 -6.51 12.29 10.58
N GLU A 62 -7.54 11.50 10.32
CA GLU A 62 -8.11 11.38 8.99
C GLU A 62 -8.50 12.74 8.38
N SER A 63 -9.07 13.64 9.18
CA SER A 63 -9.44 15.00 8.76
C SER A 63 -8.25 15.91 8.41
N GLU A 64 -7.02 15.50 8.74
CA GLU A 64 -5.79 16.26 8.49
C GLU A 64 -5.00 15.70 7.29
N ARG A 65 -5.41 14.55 6.76
CA ARG A 65 -4.81 13.94 5.56
C ARG A 65 -5.34 14.62 4.31
N ASP A 66 -4.46 14.78 3.33
CA ASP A 66 -4.80 15.34 2.02
C ASP A 66 -4.40 14.34 0.93
N TYR A 67 -5.26 13.35 0.72
CA TYR A 67 -5.03 12.31 -0.27
C TYR A 67 -5.00 12.84 -1.70
N GLN A 68 -5.70 13.94 -2.00
CA GLN A 68 -5.66 14.55 -3.34
C GLN A 68 -4.27 15.11 -3.65
N LYS A 69 -3.65 15.82 -2.71
CA LYS A 69 -2.24 16.23 -2.87
C LYS A 69 -1.30 15.04 -2.95
N ALA A 70 -1.52 14.02 -2.12
CA ALA A 70 -0.67 12.84 -2.12
C ALA A 70 -0.72 12.10 -3.46
N ILE A 71 -1.92 11.91 -4.04
CA ILE A 71 -2.10 11.35 -5.38
C ILE A 71 -1.33 12.16 -6.42
N ALA A 72 -1.46 13.49 -6.38
CA ALA A 72 -0.74 14.36 -7.31
C ALA A 72 0.79 14.21 -7.17
N TYR A 73 1.30 14.13 -5.94
CA TYR A 73 2.73 13.96 -5.70
C TYR A 73 3.24 12.58 -6.09
N TYR A 74 2.56 11.50 -5.73
CA TYR A 74 2.92 10.15 -6.20
C TYR A 74 2.86 10.04 -7.72
N GLY A 75 1.86 10.66 -8.36
CA GLY A 75 1.78 10.75 -9.82
C GLY A 75 3.03 11.41 -10.43
N LYS A 76 3.45 12.56 -9.90
CA LYS A 76 4.67 13.25 -10.34
C LYS A 76 5.94 12.44 -10.10
N ALA A 77 6.03 11.72 -8.98
CA ALA A 77 7.14 10.79 -8.75
C ALA A 77 7.20 9.72 -9.84
N LEU A 78 6.05 9.17 -10.25
CA LEU A 78 5.94 8.15 -11.31
C LEU A 78 6.14 8.69 -12.74
N GLU A 79 5.93 9.98 -12.96
CA GLU A 79 6.30 10.65 -14.21
C GLU A 79 7.83 10.73 -14.38
N LEU A 80 8.57 10.90 -13.28
CA LEU A 80 10.04 10.95 -13.27
C LEU A 80 10.68 9.56 -13.21
N ASP A 81 10.13 8.66 -12.40
CA ASP A 81 10.52 7.26 -12.29
C ASP A 81 9.29 6.35 -12.25
N LYS A 82 8.98 5.78 -13.41
CA LYS A 82 7.83 4.87 -13.63
C LYS A 82 7.82 3.63 -12.73
N ASN A 83 8.97 3.27 -12.15
CA ASN A 83 9.14 2.08 -11.32
C ASN A 83 9.46 2.43 -9.85
N HIS A 84 9.25 3.68 -9.44
CA HIS A 84 9.43 4.08 -8.04
C HIS A 84 8.48 3.28 -7.13
N ALA A 85 9.03 2.27 -6.47
CA ALA A 85 8.26 1.22 -5.81
C ALA A 85 7.33 1.78 -4.72
N GLU A 86 7.83 2.70 -3.89
CA GLU A 86 7.09 3.29 -2.78
C GLU A 86 5.93 4.15 -3.27
N SER A 87 6.10 4.92 -4.35
CA SER A 87 5.02 5.73 -4.95
C SER A 87 3.96 4.83 -5.58
N LEU A 88 4.37 3.75 -6.26
CA LEU A 88 3.45 2.72 -6.77
C LEU A 88 2.66 2.08 -5.63
N TYR A 89 3.32 1.68 -4.56
CA TYR A 89 2.70 1.05 -3.39
C TYR A 89 1.65 1.96 -2.75
N ASN A 90 2.05 3.19 -2.38
CA ASN A 90 1.16 4.10 -1.64
C ASN A 90 -0.01 4.56 -2.52
N LEU A 91 0.21 4.80 -3.82
CA LEU A 91 -0.88 5.11 -4.74
C LEU A 91 -1.81 3.91 -4.94
N GLY A 92 -1.26 2.69 -5.00
CA GLY A 92 -2.03 1.45 -5.02
C GLY A 92 -2.95 1.29 -3.81
N ILE A 93 -2.41 1.51 -2.60
CA ILE A 93 -3.19 1.52 -1.34
C ILE A 93 -4.34 2.54 -1.41
N ILE A 94 -4.07 3.76 -1.90
CA ILE A 94 -5.10 4.80 -2.02
C ILE A 94 -6.29 4.33 -2.88
N TYR A 95 -6.03 3.76 -4.05
CA TYR A 95 -7.10 3.25 -4.91
C TYR A 95 -7.75 1.98 -4.36
N SER A 96 -6.99 1.15 -3.65
CA SER A 96 -7.47 -0.09 -3.02
C SER A 96 -8.51 0.14 -1.93
N PHE A 97 -8.41 1.26 -1.21
CA PHE A 97 -9.31 1.56 -0.09
C PHE A 97 -10.15 2.83 -0.32
N GLY A 98 -10.05 3.45 -1.50
CA GLY A 98 -10.79 4.67 -1.83
C GLY A 98 -10.42 5.86 -0.95
N TYR A 99 -9.15 6.03 -0.58
CA TYR A 99 -8.74 7.13 0.29
C TYR A 99 -8.76 8.47 -0.48
N GLY A 100 -9.80 9.27 -0.22
CA GLY A 100 -10.02 10.55 -0.90
C GLY A 100 -10.37 10.45 -2.38
N VAL A 101 -10.57 9.24 -2.91
CA VAL A 101 -11.00 8.93 -4.28
C VAL A 101 -11.97 7.76 -4.27
N GLN A 102 -12.70 7.54 -5.37
CA GLN A 102 -13.46 6.30 -5.51
C GLN A 102 -12.50 5.10 -5.54
N GLU A 103 -12.90 4.03 -4.89
CA GLU A 103 -12.19 2.75 -4.94
C GLU A 103 -12.11 2.21 -6.37
N ASP A 104 -10.92 1.78 -6.79
CA ASP A 104 -10.64 1.21 -8.10
C ASP A 104 -9.62 0.08 -7.95
N GLN A 105 -10.13 -1.14 -7.76
CA GLN A 105 -9.32 -2.33 -7.51
C GLN A 105 -8.50 -2.75 -8.72
N ILE A 106 -9.00 -2.56 -9.95
CA ILE A 106 -8.24 -2.85 -11.16
C ILE A 106 -6.99 -1.97 -11.21
N LYS A 107 -7.15 -0.66 -10.99
CA LYS A 107 -6.04 0.29 -10.96
C LYS A 107 -5.10 0.04 -9.77
N ALA A 108 -5.67 -0.24 -8.59
CA ALA A 108 -4.89 -0.57 -7.40
C ALA A 108 -4.00 -1.80 -7.66
N ASN A 109 -4.58 -2.87 -8.21
CA ASN A 109 -3.86 -4.11 -8.46
C ASN A 109 -2.74 -3.96 -9.50
N ASP A 110 -2.91 -3.14 -10.54
CA ASP A 110 -1.81 -2.81 -11.48
C ASP A 110 -0.64 -2.13 -10.76
N LEU A 111 -0.94 -1.07 -10.00
CA LEU A 111 0.07 -0.29 -9.26
C LEU A 111 0.79 -1.16 -8.22
N LEU A 112 0.04 -1.93 -7.43
CA LEU A 112 0.58 -2.83 -6.41
C LEU A 112 1.42 -3.95 -7.01
N LYS A 113 1.04 -4.47 -8.18
CA LYS A 113 1.83 -5.50 -8.87
C LYS A 113 3.17 -4.94 -9.31
N ARG A 114 3.16 -3.76 -9.94
CA ARG A 114 4.39 -3.06 -10.36
C ARG A 114 5.28 -2.70 -9.17
N SER A 115 4.68 -2.32 -8.05
CA SER A 115 5.37 -2.11 -6.77
C SER A 115 6.07 -3.38 -6.29
N GLY A 116 5.37 -4.52 -6.30
CA GLY A 116 5.94 -5.83 -5.98
C GLY A 116 7.08 -6.24 -6.91
N ASP A 117 6.89 -6.04 -8.22
CA ASP A 117 7.92 -6.27 -9.23
C ASP A 117 9.15 -5.36 -9.03
N SER A 118 8.97 -4.19 -8.40
CA SER A 118 10.02 -3.21 -8.08
C SER A 118 10.59 -3.34 -6.66
N GLY A 119 10.26 -4.42 -5.94
CA GLY A 119 10.91 -4.79 -4.67
C GLY A 119 10.07 -4.61 -3.39
N ILE A 120 8.88 -4.00 -3.46
CA ILE A 120 7.96 -3.93 -2.31
C ILE A 120 6.96 -5.07 -2.38
N ILE A 121 7.39 -6.23 -1.90
CA ILE A 121 6.65 -7.51 -1.98
C ILE A 121 5.26 -7.42 -1.33
N ASN A 122 5.07 -6.58 -0.30
CA ASN A 122 3.77 -6.30 0.31
C ASN A 122 2.70 -5.84 -0.69
N GLY A 123 3.09 -5.32 -1.86
CA GLY A 123 2.14 -5.04 -2.94
C GLY A 123 1.32 -6.29 -3.32
N TYR A 124 1.93 -7.46 -3.42
CA TYR A 124 1.23 -8.71 -3.76
C TYR A 124 0.27 -9.16 -2.66
N GLN A 125 0.62 -8.94 -1.39
CA GLN A 125 -0.25 -9.26 -0.26
C GLN A 125 -1.57 -8.49 -0.34
N ILE A 126 -1.49 -7.18 -0.63
CA ILE A 126 -2.70 -6.34 -0.78
C ILE A 126 -3.53 -6.80 -1.96
N ILE A 127 -2.91 -7.19 -3.09
CA ILE A 127 -3.66 -7.76 -4.23
C ILE A 127 -4.41 -9.04 -3.82
N GLY A 128 -3.75 -9.92 -3.05
CA GLY A 128 -4.39 -11.13 -2.52
C GLY A 128 -5.61 -10.83 -1.65
N VAL A 129 -5.49 -9.81 -0.79
CA VAL A 129 -6.60 -9.30 0.06
C VAL A 129 -7.73 -8.70 -0.79
N ASN A 130 -7.39 -7.93 -1.82
CA ASN A 130 -8.38 -7.31 -2.72
C ASN A 130 -9.24 -8.37 -3.43
N TYR A 131 -8.60 -9.43 -3.94
CA TYR A 131 -9.33 -10.56 -4.53
C TYR A 131 -10.05 -11.43 -3.49
N LEU A 132 -9.55 -11.50 -2.24
CA LEU A 132 -10.17 -12.31 -1.19
C LEU A 132 -11.52 -11.75 -0.79
N TYR A 133 -11.62 -10.43 -0.63
CA TYR A 133 -12.87 -9.79 -0.23
C TYR A 133 -13.74 -9.45 -1.44
N GLY A 134 -13.14 -9.02 -2.55
CA GLY A 134 -13.85 -8.49 -3.71
C GLY A 134 -14.55 -7.17 -3.39
N SER A 135 -14.22 -6.11 -4.09
CA SER A 135 -14.81 -4.79 -3.88
C SER A 135 -14.53 -3.85 -5.05
N GLY A 136 -15.13 -2.65 -5.03
CA GLY A 136 -15.02 -1.69 -6.12
C GLY A 136 -15.43 -2.29 -7.46
N ASN A 137 -14.49 -2.30 -8.41
CA ASN A 137 -14.65 -2.86 -9.76
C ASN A 137 -14.00 -4.24 -9.95
N SER A 138 -13.69 -4.97 -8.86
CA SER A 138 -13.10 -6.31 -8.91
C SER A 138 -13.88 -7.30 -8.01
N PRO A 139 -14.52 -8.34 -8.57
CA PRO A 139 -15.21 -9.35 -7.76
C PRO A 139 -14.21 -10.21 -6.97
N GLN A 140 -14.74 -10.95 -5.99
CA GLN A 140 -13.99 -11.96 -5.26
C GLN A 140 -13.46 -13.02 -6.22
N ASP A 141 -12.20 -13.43 -6.01
CA ASP A 141 -11.51 -14.42 -6.83
C ASP A 141 -10.50 -15.21 -5.98
N LEU A 142 -10.95 -16.34 -5.44
CA LEU A 142 -10.15 -17.16 -4.53
C LEU A 142 -8.94 -17.81 -5.20
N GLU A 143 -9.01 -18.07 -6.52
CA GLU A 143 -7.87 -18.59 -7.27
C GLU A 143 -6.76 -17.54 -7.37
N LYS A 144 -7.12 -16.28 -7.66
CA LYS A 144 -6.15 -15.18 -7.65
C LYS A 144 -5.66 -14.89 -6.24
N THR A 145 -6.51 -14.94 -5.22
CA THR A 145 -6.03 -14.83 -3.83
C THR A 145 -4.94 -15.85 -3.55
N TYR A 146 -5.20 -17.13 -3.83
CA TYR A 146 -4.23 -18.20 -3.62
C TYR A 146 -2.93 -17.95 -4.40
N HIS A 147 -3.05 -17.53 -5.67
CA HIS A 147 -1.89 -17.19 -6.51
C HIS A 147 -1.00 -16.10 -5.89
N TYR A 148 -1.58 -15.00 -5.41
CA TYR A 148 -0.80 -13.90 -4.82
C TYR A 148 -0.24 -14.23 -3.43
N ILE A 149 -0.93 -15.04 -2.62
CA ILE A 149 -0.38 -15.59 -1.37
C ILE A 149 0.84 -16.46 -1.66
N LYS A 150 0.79 -17.28 -2.71
CA LYS A 150 1.94 -18.09 -3.16
C LYS A 150 3.13 -17.23 -3.57
N ILE A 151 2.91 -16.17 -4.34
CA ILE A 151 3.98 -15.21 -4.68
C ILE A 151 4.59 -14.61 -3.40
N ASN A 152 3.78 -14.25 -2.40
CA ASN A 152 4.26 -13.71 -1.13
C ASN A 152 5.07 -14.76 -0.32
N ALA A 153 4.65 -16.03 -0.33
CA ALA A 153 5.39 -17.13 0.33
C ALA A 153 6.76 -17.39 -0.34
N GLU A 154 6.84 -17.23 -1.66
CA GLU A 154 8.08 -17.45 -2.41
C GLU A 154 9.06 -16.27 -2.25
N LYS A 155 8.56 -15.04 -2.29
CA LYS A 155 9.37 -13.81 -2.36
C LYS A 155 9.49 -13.03 -1.04
N GLY A 156 8.59 -13.24 -0.08
CA GLY A 156 8.55 -12.49 1.18
C GLY A 156 9.65 -12.92 2.15
N THR A 157 10.11 -11.97 2.99
CA THR A 157 11.14 -12.24 4.02
C THR A 157 10.53 -12.44 5.41
N VAL A 158 9.54 -11.63 5.80
CA VAL A 158 8.91 -11.68 7.14
C VAL A 158 7.60 -12.47 7.12
N GLU A 159 6.76 -12.26 6.11
CA GLU A 159 5.41 -12.86 6.01
C GLU A 159 5.39 -14.24 5.35
N LYS A 160 6.56 -14.76 4.99
CA LYS A 160 6.71 -16.04 4.32
C LYS A 160 6.11 -17.19 5.13
N GLY A 161 6.33 -17.21 6.44
CA GLY A 161 5.79 -18.26 7.33
C GLY A 161 4.26 -18.26 7.31
N ILE A 162 3.63 -17.10 7.52
CA ILE A 162 2.17 -16.96 7.52
C ILE A 162 1.59 -17.35 6.16
N SER A 163 2.20 -16.87 5.08
CA SER A 163 1.73 -17.19 3.72
C SER A 163 1.83 -18.69 3.43
N GLN A 164 2.90 -19.35 3.91
CA GLN A 164 3.07 -20.80 3.76
C GLN A 164 2.06 -21.60 4.60
N GLU A 165 1.78 -21.16 5.82
CA GLU A 165 0.75 -21.78 6.67
C GLU A 165 -0.64 -21.68 6.02
N ILE A 166 -1.00 -20.51 5.49
CA ILE A 166 -2.28 -20.35 4.77
C ILE A 166 -2.34 -21.27 3.54
N ILE A 167 -1.23 -21.45 2.83
CA ILE A 167 -1.17 -22.36 1.67
C ILE A 167 -1.35 -23.82 2.10
N ASN A 168 -0.68 -24.24 3.18
CA ASN A 168 -0.73 -25.61 3.69
C ASN A 168 -2.13 -25.96 4.21
N HIS A 169 -2.82 -24.98 4.81
CA HIS A 169 -4.14 -25.11 5.43
C HIS A 169 -5.21 -24.37 4.62
N TRP A 170 -5.09 -24.31 3.29
CA TRP A 170 -5.96 -23.47 2.45
C TRP A 170 -7.45 -23.77 2.63
N ASP A 171 -7.82 -25.05 2.67
CA ASP A 171 -9.22 -25.46 2.88
C ASP A 171 -9.75 -25.01 4.25
N GLU A 172 -8.94 -25.16 5.31
CA GLU A 172 -9.29 -24.70 6.66
C GLU A 172 -9.41 -23.18 6.72
N PHE A 173 -8.50 -22.47 6.04
CA PHE A 173 -8.56 -21.01 5.89
C PHE A 173 -9.87 -20.58 5.21
N LEU A 174 -10.27 -21.23 4.12
CA LEU A 174 -11.53 -20.92 3.44
C LEU A 174 -12.75 -21.21 4.33
N ILE A 175 -12.71 -22.26 5.15
CA ILE A 175 -13.77 -22.54 6.13
C ILE A 175 -13.82 -21.44 7.20
N LEU A 176 -12.67 -21.07 7.77
CA LEU A 176 -12.56 -20.02 8.79
C LEU A 176 -13.09 -18.67 8.28
N MET A 177 -12.79 -18.35 7.03
CA MET A 177 -13.25 -17.14 6.36
C MET A 177 -14.71 -17.21 5.89
N GLY A 178 -15.38 -18.36 6.03
CA GLY A 178 -16.78 -18.55 5.63
C GLY A 178 -16.99 -18.74 4.13
N TYR A 179 -15.92 -18.98 3.37
CA TYR A 179 -15.97 -19.23 1.92
C TYR A 179 -16.16 -20.70 1.55
N LYS A 180 -16.05 -21.61 2.52
CA LYS A 180 -16.34 -23.04 2.37
C LYS A 180 -17.17 -23.53 3.58
N PRO A 181 -18.14 -24.45 3.40
CA PRO A 181 -18.90 -25.00 4.52
C PRO A 181 -18.00 -25.82 5.45
N ILE A 182 -18.34 -25.82 6.75
CA ILE A 182 -17.74 -26.72 7.73
C ILE A 182 -18.09 -28.17 7.33
N PRO A 183 -17.09 -29.07 7.17
CA PRO A 183 -17.35 -30.47 6.87
C PRO A 183 -18.27 -31.08 7.94
N LEU A 184 -19.36 -31.71 7.50
CA LEU A 184 -20.20 -32.49 8.41
C LEU A 184 -19.39 -33.71 8.85
N VAL A 185 -19.15 -33.86 10.15
CA VAL A 185 -18.64 -35.12 10.68
C VAL A 185 -19.78 -36.12 10.56
N GLU A 186 -19.73 -36.99 9.55
CA GLU A 186 -20.61 -38.15 9.52
C GLU A 186 -20.31 -38.97 10.78
N LYS A 187 -21.27 -38.97 11.72
CA LYS A 187 -21.24 -39.92 12.82
C LYS A 187 -21.38 -41.30 12.19
N SER A 188 -20.28 -42.05 12.16
CA SER A 188 -20.29 -43.47 11.86
C SER A 188 -21.27 -44.15 12.82
N ASN A 189 -22.32 -44.74 12.26
CA ASN A 189 -23.26 -45.63 12.97
C ASN A 189 -22.59 -46.96 13.33
#